data_AF-G0V2S9-F1
#
_entry.id   AF-G0V2S9-F1
#
_cell.length_a   1.000
_cell.length_b   1.000
_cell.length_c   1.000
_cell.angle_alpha   90.00
_cell.angle_beta   90.00
_cell.angle_gamma   90.00
#
_symmetry.space_group_name_H-M   'P 1'
#
loop_
_entity.id
_entity.type
_entity.pdbx_description
1 polymer ?
#
loop_
_entity_poly.entity_id
_entity_poly.type
_entity_poly.pdbx_seq_one_letter_code
_entity_poly.pdbx_strand_id
1 'polypeptide(L)'
;MATALCDEYLPKRVSNQSNVPTVSTESRTPLSTASTLTQHPVASCGPRQRASSSSYSHVLASQLASTISTTVSYPIDTLRVRFMSQDGTVQRQHNGQTYRSICRAMDTICREEGVRALFRGCHVAVLGAVVAWGVYMFIYRTLCDILSVSSFSGRAGLSFVANLIAAVVTSPIWLLKTRMQIDDKRRCGKYNTFVGGLRHIIGTAGKRSLWRGASAQLLLVVPNSLNLPIYDAIKDLLIRRCKNSEGASDSVTTGGGLTVMEACFCSAVAKCFVVGISQPLVVLKVRMQDQRCNEGDVRYASFKSSLSVILKREGLYGFTRGLSTSLLYSVPRGVVYYVLYEKSLQLFSHYV
;
A
#
# COMPACT_ATOMS: atom_id res chain seq x y z
N MET A 1 -9.40 -5.19 26.97
CA MET A 1 -8.15 -5.74 27.53
C MET A 1 -7.04 -5.42 26.53
N ALA A 2 -6.06 -4.56 26.78
CA ALA A 2 -5.65 -3.85 28.00
C ALA A 2 -5.46 -2.35 27.66
N THR A 3 -6.02 -1.39 28.39
CA THR A 3 -5.58 -0.83 29.68
C THR A 3 -4.13 -0.35 29.71
N ALA A 4 -3.98 0.91 30.17
CA ALA A 4 -2.79 1.58 30.72
C ALA A 4 -1.75 2.13 29.73
N LEU A 5 -1.78 3.47 29.52
CA LEU A 5 -0.89 4.39 30.26
C LEU A 5 -1.22 5.84 29.86
N CYS A 6 -2.02 6.51 30.70
CA CYS A 6 -2.08 7.97 30.81
C CYS A 6 -1.11 8.42 31.91
N ASP A 7 -0.68 9.67 31.78
CA ASP A 7 -0.06 10.56 32.78
C ASP A 7 1.36 10.25 33.25
N GLU A 8 2.31 11.07 32.79
CA GLU A 8 3.00 12.09 33.61
C GLU A 8 4.08 12.77 32.75
N TYR A 9 3.99 14.09 32.58
CA TYR A 9 5.10 15.06 32.74
C TYR A 9 4.72 16.42 32.08
N LEU A 10 4.14 17.31 32.89
CA LEU A 10 4.39 18.75 32.78
C LEU A 10 5.77 19.02 33.41
N PRO A 11 6.55 19.99 32.89
CA PRO A 11 6.82 21.13 33.76
C PRO A 11 6.92 22.51 33.09
N LYS A 12 6.29 23.47 33.78
CA LYS A 12 6.68 24.85 34.15
C LYS A 12 7.34 25.80 33.12
N ARG A 13 6.67 26.95 32.95
CA ARG A 13 7.20 28.26 32.51
C ARG A 13 8.37 28.71 33.38
N VAL A 14 9.42 29.26 32.75
CA VAL A 14 10.26 30.36 33.28
C VAL A 14 10.56 31.34 32.13
N SER A 15 10.54 32.62 32.47
CA SER A 15 10.68 33.83 31.65
C SER A 15 12.13 34.26 31.37
N ASN A 16 12.27 35.08 30.32
CA ASN A 16 13.20 36.20 30.09
C ASN A 16 14.39 36.11 29.10
N GLN A 17 14.26 36.96 28.05
CA GLN A 17 15.14 38.02 27.53
C GLN A 17 16.48 37.72 26.80
N SER A 18 16.45 38.10 25.50
CA SER A 18 17.41 38.91 24.71
C SER A 18 18.90 38.54 24.60
N ASN A 19 19.36 38.19 23.39
CA ASN A 19 20.28 39.02 22.55
C ASN A 19 20.69 38.30 21.23
N VAL A 20 20.87 39.11 20.19
CA VAL A 20 21.42 38.85 18.83
C VAL A 20 22.68 39.76 18.76
N PRO A 21 23.82 39.50 18.05
CA PRO A 21 23.85 39.08 16.63
C PRO A 21 25.03 38.22 16.07
N THR A 22 24.77 37.65 14.87
CA THR A 22 25.64 37.43 13.68
C THR A 22 26.96 36.60 13.70
N VAL A 23 27.02 35.52 12.90
CA VAL A 23 27.78 35.32 11.61
C VAL A 23 28.10 33.81 11.36
N SER A 24 28.03 33.42 10.08
CA SER A 24 28.65 32.27 9.36
C SER A 24 28.04 30.85 9.41
N THR A 25 27.49 30.46 8.25
CA THR A 25 27.70 29.19 7.49
C THR A 25 27.87 27.88 8.25
N GLU A 26 26.87 26.99 8.16
CA GLU A 26 27.11 25.59 7.76
C GLU A 26 25.81 24.86 7.41
N SER A 27 25.83 24.27 6.22
CA SER A 27 24.92 23.23 5.74
C SER A 27 24.88 22.05 6.71
N ARG A 28 23.70 21.66 7.20
CA ARG A 28 23.41 20.30 7.70
C ARG A 28 21.90 20.07 7.85
N THR A 29 21.42 19.13 7.04
CA THR A 29 20.10 18.50 7.04
C THR A 29 19.78 17.78 8.35
N PRO A 30 18.54 17.83 8.85
CA PRO A 30 17.97 16.74 9.63
C PRO A 30 16.93 16.00 8.79
N LEU A 31 17.36 14.90 8.16
CA LEU A 31 16.50 13.87 7.57
C LEU A 31 15.94 13.00 8.71
N SER A 32 14.88 13.50 9.35
CA SER A 32 14.04 12.69 10.23
C SER A 32 12.65 12.68 9.63
N THR A 33 12.20 11.51 9.15
CA THR A 33 10.82 10.97 9.11
C THR A 33 10.71 9.91 8.00
N ALA A 34 11.52 8.85 8.05
CA ALA A 34 11.44 7.74 7.11
C ALA A 34 10.68 6.55 7.74
N SER A 35 9.34 6.57 7.68
CA SER A 35 8.50 5.38 7.86
C SER A 35 7.00 5.69 7.73
N THR A 36 6.49 5.75 6.51
CA THR A 36 5.04 5.71 6.25
C THR A 36 4.81 4.93 4.96
N LEU A 37 4.40 3.67 5.09
CA LEU A 37 4.01 2.87 3.93
C LEU A 37 2.68 2.18 4.13
N THR A 38 1.76 2.54 3.22
CA THR A 38 0.55 1.85 2.80
C THR A 38 -0.63 1.83 3.78
N GLN A 39 -1.05 3.02 4.19
CA GLN A 39 -2.45 3.41 4.11
C GLN A 39 -2.54 4.70 3.27
N HIS A 40 -3.68 4.92 2.61
CA HIS A 40 -4.13 6.29 2.31
C HIS A 40 -3.89 7.15 3.57
N PRO A 41 -3.39 8.39 3.48
CA PRO A 41 -3.17 9.20 4.67
C PRO A 41 -4.49 9.32 5.44
N VAL A 42 -4.64 8.53 6.51
CA VAL A 42 -5.45 8.95 7.64
C VAL A 42 -4.74 10.21 8.08
N ALA A 43 -5.43 11.35 7.99
CA ALA A 43 -4.97 12.62 8.51
C ALA A 43 -4.78 12.50 10.03
N SER A 44 -3.72 11.82 10.43
CA SER A 44 -3.15 11.89 11.77
C SER A 44 -2.41 13.21 11.80
N CYS A 45 -3.08 14.22 12.33
CA CYS A 45 -2.48 15.52 12.61
C CYS A 45 -1.48 15.32 13.76
N GLY A 46 -0.27 14.89 13.42
CA GLY A 46 0.88 14.89 14.33
C GLY A 46 1.32 16.32 14.64
N PRO A 47 1.81 16.61 15.86
CA PRO A 47 2.04 17.97 16.30
C PRO A 47 3.28 18.58 15.65
N ARG A 48 3.03 19.66 14.90
CA ARG A 48 3.81 20.91 14.85
C ARG A 48 5.27 20.83 14.38
N GLN A 49 5.51 21.13 13.10
CA GLN A 49 6.64 21.98 12.67
C GLN A 49 6.38 22.73 11.34
N ARG A 50 6.34 24.07 11.49
CA ARG A 50 6.56 25.19 10.54
C ARG A 50 5.73 25.33 9.25
N ALA A 51 4.81 26.30 9.35
CA ALA A 51 4.45 27.34 8.36
C ALA A 51 3.79 26.94 7.03
N SER A 52 2.46 27.14 6.97
CA SER A 52 1.70 27.73 5.85
C SER A 52 1.89 27.20 4.42
N SER A 53 2.38 25.98 4.19
CA SER A 53 2.12 25.30 2.92
C SER A 53 0.70 24.72 2.96
N SER A 54 -0.22 25.35 2.22
CA SER A 54 -1.64 25.01 2.10
C SER A 54 -1.89 23.49 2.16
N SER A 55 -2.84 22.98 2.97
CA SER A 55 -3.11 21.53 3.11
C SER A 55 -3.30 20.78 1.78
N TYR A 56 -3.65 21.51 0.72
CA TYR A 56 -3.74 21.02 -0.64
C TYR A 56 -2.39 20.65 -1.26
N SER A 57 -1.29 21.33 -0.94
CA SER A 57 0.06 21.02 -1.46
C SER A 57 0.54 19.64 -1.02
N HIS A 58 0.33 19.27 0.25
CA HIS A 58 0.64 17.93 0.76
C HIS A 58 -0.20 16.84 0.08
N VAL A 59 -1.47 17.13 -0.18
CA VAL A 59 -2.36 16.20 -0.88
C VAL A 59 -1.90 16.01 -2.33
N LEU A 60 -1.60 17.08 -3.06
CA LEU A 60 -1.12 17.00 -4.44
C LEU A 60 0.26 16.31 -4.53
N ALA A 61 1.18 16.67 -3.63
CA ALA A 61 2.50 16.07 -3.51
C ALA A 61 2.42 14.55 -3.30
N SER A 62 1.54 14.09 -2.40
CA SER A 62 1.33 12.67 -2.12
C SER A 62 0.68 11.92 -3.30
N GLN A 63 -0.26 12.54 -4.01
CA GLN A 63 -0.90 11.92 -5.19
C GLN A 63 0.07 11.78 -6.37
N LEU A 64 0.90 12.80 -6.62
CA LEU A 64 1.94 12.74 -7.66
C LEU A 64 2.98 11.68 -7.33
N ALA A 65 3.50 11.68 -6.10
CA ALA A 65 4.45 10.67 -5.64
C ALA A 65 3.87 9.24 -5.74
N SER A 66 2.60 9.05 -5.35
CA SER A 66 1.90 7.76 -5.47
C SER A 66 1.75 7.30 -6.91
N THR A 67 1.41 8.23 -7.82
CA THR A 67 1.21 7.93 -9.24
C THR A 67 2.53 7.53 -9.92
N ILE A 68 3.58 8.31 -9.70
CA ILE A 68 4.89 8.07 -10.28
C ILE A 68 5.51 6.79 -9.69
N SER A 69 5.50 6.61 -8.37
CA SER A 69 6.01 5.38 -7.73
C SER A 69 5.26 4.13 -8.18
N THR A 70 3.93 4.22 -8.34
CA THR A 70 3.13 3.10 -8.87
C THR A 70 3.51 2.76 -10.29
N THR A 71 3.75 3.77 -11.14
CA THR A 71 4.13 3.59 -12.54
C THR A 71 5.51 2.93 -12.67
N VAL A 72 6.49 3.40 -11.88
CA VAL A 72 7.85 2.83 -11.85
C VAL A 72 7.84 1.38 -11.35
N SER A 73 7.06 1.09 -10.31
CA SER A 73 6.97 -0.26 -9.72
C SER A 73 5.95 -1.17 -10.42
N TYR A 74 5.30 -0.69 -11.49
CA TYR A 74 4.20 -1.39 -12.16
C TYR A 74 4.59 -2.75 -12.77
N PRO A 75 5.77 -2.93 -13.40
CA PRO A 75 6.18 -4.23 -13.94
C PRO A 75 6.21 -5.33 -12.88
N ILE A 76 6.68 -5.01 -11.68
CA ILE A 76 6.75 -5.94 -10.55
C ILE A 76 5.34 -6.19 -9.98
N ASP A 77 4.46 -5.19 -9.98
CA ASP A 77 3.05 -5.35 -9.57
C ASP A 77 2.30 -6.33 -10.49
N THR A 78 2.48 -6.20 -11.81
CA THR A 78 1.90 -7.12 -12.80
C THR A 78 2.43 -8.55 -12.60
N LEU A 79 3.74 -8.69 -12.37
CA LEU A 79 4.35 -9.98 -12.07
C LEU A 79 3.77 -10.60 -10.79
N ARG A 80 3.67 -9.81 -9.72
CA ARG A 80 3.11 -10.21 -8.44
C ARG A 80 1.69 -10.78 -8.59
N VAL A 81 0.80 -10.06 -9.28
CA VAL A 81 -0.59 -10.48 -9.51
C VAL A 81 -0.65 -11.76 -10.34
N ARG A 82 0.18 -11.89 -11.38
CA ARG A 82 0.24 -13.11 -12.19
C ARG A 82 0.70 -14.32 -11.38
N PHE A 83 1.74 -14.19 -10.56
CA PHE A 83 2.20 -15.27 -9.66
C PHE A 83 1.12 -15.69 -8.64
N MET A 84 0.38 -14.73 -8.07
CA MET A 84 -0.70 -15.02 -7.12
C MET A 84 -1.91 -15.70 -7.76
N SER A 85 -2.17 -15.41 -9.04
CA SER A 85 -3.26 -16.03 -9.81
C SER A 85 -2.99 -17.49 -10.23
N GLN A 86 -1.75 -17.97 -10.11
CA GLN A 86 -1.41 -19.33 -10.52
C GLN A 86 -1.80 -20.35 -9.46
N ASP A 87 -2.52 -21.40 -9.91
CA ASP A 87 -3.02 -22.49 -9.06
C ASP A 87 -2.42 -23.85 -9.46
N GLY A 88 -1.45 -23.86 -10.39
CA GLY A 88 -0.85 -25.09 -10.93
C GLY A 88 -1.73 -25.86 -11.91
N THR A 89 -2.96 -25.42 -12.14
CA THR A 89 -3.87 -25.97 -13.17
C THR A 89 -3.61 -25.36 -14.54
N VAL A 90 -3.79 -26.14 -15.62
CA VAL A 90 -3.58 -25.69 -17.03
C VAL A 90 -4.43 -24.47 -17.39
N GLN A 91 -5.64 -24.36 -16.82
CA GLN A 91 -6.53 -23.21 -17.05
C GLN A 91 -6.03 -21.90 -16.40
N ARG A 92 -5.16 -21.98 -15.38
CA ARG A 92 -4.55 -20.82 -14.69
C ARG A 92 -3.05 -20.65 -14.94
N GLN A 93 -2.51 -21.38 -15.91
CA GLN A 93 -1.17 -21.13 -16.44
C GLN A 93 -1.23 -19.93 -17.38
N HIS A 94 -0.27 -19.02 -17.22
CA HIS A 94 -0.10 -17.89 -18.12
C HIS A 94 0.75 -18.38 -19.29
N ASN A 95 0.21 -18.31 -20.51
CA ASN A 95 0.82 -18.89 -21.71
C ASN A 95 1.26 -20.38 -21.59
N GLY A 96 0.53 -21.20 -20.81
CA GLY A 96 0.81 -22.64 -20.66
C GLY A 96 2.04 -22.98 -19.80
N GLN A 97 2.68 -22.00 -19.16
CA GLN A 97 3.82 -22.23 -18.26
C GLN A 97 3.50 -21.88 -16.81
N THR A 98 4.21 -22.54 -15.88
CA THR A 98 4.24 -22.20 -14.46
C THR A 98 5.47 -21.35 -14.17
N TYR A 99 5.28 -20.18 -13.56
CA TYR A 99 6.41 -19.30 -13.27
C TYR A 99 7.12 -19.81 -12.02
N ARG A 100 8.35 -20.33 -12.18
CA ARG A 100 9.18 -20.81 -11.05
C ARG A 100 10.21 -19.79 -10.58
N SER A 101 10.63 -18.87 -11.46
CA SER A 101 11.66 -17.87 -11.16
C SER A 101 11.22 -16.50 -11.64
N ILE A 102 11.47 -15.45 -10.85
CA ILE A 102 11.08 -14.06 -11.16
C ILE A 102 11.74 -13.58 -12.45
N CYS A 103 13.06 -13.76 -12.61
CA CYS A 103 13.79 -13.29 -13.78
C CYS A 103 13.36 -14.01 -15.06
N ARG A 104 13.22 -15.36 -15.00
CA ARG A 104 12.72 -16.13 -16.14
C ARG A 104 11.30 -15.73 -16.50
N ALA A 105 10.43 -15.54 -15.50
CA ALA A 105 9.06 -15.08 -15.75
C ALA A 105 9.02 -13.72 -16.44
N MET A 106 9.86 -12.77 -16.01
CA MET A 106 9.99 -11.46 -16.66
C MET A 106 10.48 -11.59 -18.11
N ASP A 107 11.52 -12.40 -18.36
CA ASP A 107 12.05 -12.64 -19.71
C ASP A 107 10.98 -13.28 -20.62
N THR A 108 10.30 -14.33 -20.13
CA THR A 108 9.21 -14.99 -20.85
C THR A 108 8.09 -14.01 -21.20
N ILE A 109 7.65 -13.16 -20.27
CA ILE A 109 6.60 -12.15 -20.53
C ILE A 109 7.08 -11.14 -21.59
N CYS A 110 8.31 -10.64 -21.46
CA CYS A 110 8.88 -9.70 -22.42
C CYS A 110 9.01 -10.29 -23.83
N ARG A 111 9.37 -11.57 -23.95
CA ARG A 111 9.54 -12.26 -25.24
C ARG A 111 8.22 -12.70 -25.87
N GLU A 112 7.26 -13.16 -25.08
CA GLU A 112 6.03 -13.77 -25.60
C GLU A 112 4.87 -12.79 -25.77
N GLU A 113 4.77 -11.78 -24.89
CA GLU A 113 3.69 -10.79 -24.86
C GLU A 113 4.17 -9.34 -25.15
N GLY A 114 5.48 -9.10 -25.00
CA GLY A 114 6.10 -7.80 -25.18
C GLY A 114 6.12 -6.94 -23.90
N VAL A 115 7.03 -5.96 -23.87
CA VAL A 115 7.24 -5.05 -22.72
C VAL A 115 5.96 -4.28 -22.35
N ARG A 116 5.09 -3.99 -23.31
CA ARG A 116 3.80 -3.31 -23.08
C ARG A 116 2.84 -4.14 -22.21
N ALA A 117 3.00 -5.46 -22.16
CA ALA A 117 2.16 -6.33 -21.31
C ALA A 117 2.40 -6.07 -19.81
N LEU A 118 3.62 -5.71 -19.43
CA LEU A 118 3.97 -5.37 -18.04
C LEU A 118 3.22 -4.14 -17.54
N PHE A 119 2.92 -3.18 -18.42
CA PHE A 119 2.20 -1.93 -18.12
C PHE A 119 0.69 -2.01 -18.30
N ARG A 120 0.16 -3.21 -18.54
CA ARG A 120 -1.27 -3.41 -18.81
C ARG A 120 -2.12 -3.18 -17.56
N GLY A 121 -3.01 -2.20 -17.64
CA GLY A 121 -3.86 -1.77 -16.51
C GLY A 121 -3.26 -0.63 -15.67
N CYS A 122 -2.10 -0.06 -16.06
CA CYS A 122 -1.46 1.03 -15.32
C CYS A 122 -2.38 2.25 -15.20
N HIS A 123 -3.03 2.64 -16.30
CA HIS A 123 -4.02 3.72 -16.31
C HIS A 123 -5.18 3.47 -15.34
N VAL A 124 -5.66 2.22 -15.22
CA VAL A 124 -6.72 1.85 -14.26
C VAL A 124 -6.23 1.93 -12.82
N ALA A 125 -4.98 1.56 -12.56
CA ALA A 125 -4.38 1.66 -11.23
C ALA A 125 -4.25 3.11 -10.77
N VAL A 126 -3.80 4.01 -11.66
CA VAL A 126 -3.69 5.45 -11.37
C VAL A 126 -5.08 6.05 -11.15
N LEU A 127 -6.02 5.79 -12.06
CA LEU A 127 -7.41 6.26 -11.91
C LEU A 127 -8.02 5.76 -10.59
N GLY A 128 -7.82 4.48 -10.25
CA GLY A 128 -8.33 3.89 -9.01
C GLY A 128 -7.75 4.53 -7.76
N ALA A 129 -6.46 4.88 -7.75
CA ALA A 129 -5.84 5.57 -6.62
C ALA A 129 -6.41 6.98 -6.41
N VAL A 130 -6.54 7.75 -7.49
CA VAL A 130 -7.11 9.10 -7.46
C VAL A 130 -8.57 9.08 -7.00
N VAL A 131 -9.38 8.17 -7.57
CA VAL A 131 -10.79 8.03 -7.20
C VAL A 131 -10.95 7.57 -5.76
N ALA A 132 -10.17 6.58 -5.30
CA ALA A 132 -10.26 6.09 -3.92
C ALA A 132 -10.01 7.21 -2.91
N TRP A 133 -8.99 8.03 -3.17
CA TRP A 133 -8.68 9.17 -2.32
C TRP A 133 -9.75 10.26 -2.36
N GLY A 134 -10.22 10.62 -3.56
CA GLY A 134 -11.29 11.62 -3.73
C GLY A 134 -12.57 11.23 -3.01
N VAL A 135 -13.00 9.98 -3.16
CA VAL A 135 -14.19 9.44 -2.48
C VAL A 135 -13.98 9.42 -0.97
N TYR A 136 -12.82 8.95 -0.48
CA TYR A 136 -12.51 8.97 0.95
C TYR A 136 -12.60 10.38 1.53
N MET A 137 -11.94 11.36 0.90
CA MET A 137 -11.92 12.74 1.39
C MET A 137 -13.30 13.39 1.36
N PHE A 138 -14.09 13.14 0.31
CA PHE A 138 -15.46 13.62 0.21
C PHE A 138 -16.34 13.07 1.33
N ILE A 139 -16.33 11.74 1.53
CA ILE A 139 -17.14 11.09 2.55
C ILE A 139 -16.68 11.48 3.96
N TYR A 140 -15.37 11.51 4.21
CA TYR A 140 -14.81 11.90 5.50
C TYR A 140 -15.22 13.32 5.89
N ARG A 141 -15.07 14.30 4.99
CA ARG A 141 -15.47 15.70 5.25
C ARG A 141 -16.97 15.81 5.50
N THR A 142 -17.79 15.23 4.62
CA THR A 142 -19.25 15.24 4.76
C THR A 142 -19.68 14.65 6.11
N LEU A 143 -19.08 13.53 6.52
CA LEU A 143 -19.39 12.91 7.81
C LEU A 143 -18.92 13.74 9.01
N CYS A 144 -17.75 14.38 8.92
CA CYS A 144 -17.27 15.30 9.95
C CYS A 144 -18.18 16.52 10.11
N ASP A 145 -18.69 17.08 9.00
CA ASP A 145 -19.56 18.25 9.01
C ASP A 145 -20.94 17.91 9.60
N ILE A 146 -21.53 16.77 9.21
CA ILE A 146 -22.86 16.34 9.69
C ILE A 146 -22.83 15.96 11.16
N LEU A 147 -21.84 15.18 11.61
CA LEU A 147 -21.82 14.65 12.97
C LEU A 147 -21.11 15.58 13.96
N SER A 148 -20.46 16.65 13.49
CA SER A 148 -19.75 17.67 14.31
C SER A 148 -18.80 17.07 15.37
N VAL A 149 -18.28 15.87 15.11
CA VAL A 149 -17.56 15.11 16.14
C VAL A 149 -16.15 15.66 16.32
N SER A 150 -15.91 16.24 17.49
CA SER A 150 -14.60 16.74 17.92
C SER A 150 -13.73 15.66 18.59
N SER A 151 -14.36 14.63 19.16
CA SER A 151 -13.67 13.53 19.86
C SER A 151 -12.80 12.68 18.93
N PHE A 152 -11.60 12.32 19.39
CA PHE A 152 -10.65 11.47 18.66
C PHE A 152 -11.26 10.13 18.22
N SER A 153 -11.91 9.42 19.13
CA SER A 153 -12.56 8.12 18.84
C SER A 153 -13.67 8.25 17.79
N GLY A 154 -14.38 9.38 17.80
CA GLY A 154 -15.41 9.67 16.80
C GLY A 154 -14.81 9.91 15.42
N ARG A 155 -13.75 10.70 15.31
CA ARG A 155 -13.02 10.90 14.05
C ARG A 155 -12.41 9.61 13.49
N ALA A 156 -11.92 8.74 14.38
CA ALA A 156 -11.42 7.41 13.99
C ALA A 156 -12.56 6.53 13.42
N GLY A 157 -13.72 6.53 14.07
CA GLY A 157 -14.92 5.85 13.57
C GLY A 157 -15.39 6.37 12.22
N LEU A 158 -15.42 7.69 12.03
CA LEU A 158 -15.76 8.33 10.75
C LEU A 158 -14.77 7.95 9.65
N SER A 159 -13.47 7.97 9.95
CA SER A 159 -12.45 7.55 8.99
C SER A 159 -12.60 6.08 8.59
N PHE A 160 -12.97 5.21 9.53
CA PHE A 160 -13.24 3.81 9.24
C PHE A 160 -14.43 3.66 8.28
N VAL A 161 -15.56 4.31 8.57
CA VAL A 161 -16.76 4.29 7.72
C VAL A 161 -16.47 4.87 6.33
N ALA A 162 -15.77 6.00 6.25
CA ALA A 162 -15.36 6.61 4.99
C ALA A 162 -14.50 5.65 4.15
N ASN A 163 -13.57 4.93 4.79
CA ASN A 163 -12.73 3.96 4.11
C ASN A 163 -13.51 2.72 3.63
N LEU A 164 -14.52 2.26 4.39
CA LEU A 164 -15.41 1.18 3.95
C LEU A 164 -16.21 1.58 2.70
N ILE A 165 -16.80 2.77 2.72
CA ILE A 165 -17.57 3.31 1.58
C ILE A 165 -16.64 3.48 0.37
N ALA A 166 -15.48 4.09 0.56
CA ALA A 166 -14.48 4.25 -0.50
C ALA A 166 -14.03 2.89 -1.08
N ALA A 167 -13.83 1.87 -0.24
CA ALA A 167 -13.48 0.52 -0.68
C ALA A 167 -14.61 -0.12 -1.52
N VAL A 168 -15.88 0.05 -1.13
CA VAL A 168 -17.03 -0.48 -1.89
C VAL A 168 -17.18 0.23 -3.23
N VAL A 169 -17.03 1.56 -3.27
CA VAL A 169 -17.13 2.36 -4.49
C VAL A 169 -15.99 2.06 -5.47
N THR A 170 -14.77 1.84 -4.95
CA THR A 170 -13.58 1.58 -5.79
C THR A 170 -13.33 0.11 -6.09
N SER A 171 -14.07 -0.80 -5.46
CA SER A 171 -13.96 -2.25 -5.70
C SER A 171 -14.02 -2.65 -7.19
N PRO A 172 -14.94 -2.10 -8.01
CA PRO A 172 -14.99 -2.37 -9.45
C PRO A 172 -13.70 -1.98 -10.20
N ILE A 173 -13.09 -0.86 -9.81
CA ILE A 173 -11.85 -0.37 -10.45
C ILE A 173 -10.70 -1.31 -10.13
N TRP A 174 -10.58 -1.73 -8.87
CA TRP A 174 -9.55 -2.68 -8.44
C TRP A 174 -9.74 -4.06 -9.07
N LEU A 175 -10.98 -4.52 -9.24
CA LEU A 175 -11.29 -5.75 -9.98
C LEU A 175 -10.88 -5.62 -11.45
N LEU A 176 -11.21 -4.51 -12.10
CA LEU A 176 -10.86 -4.32 -13.51
C LEU A 176 -9.34 -4.26 -13.70
N LYS A 177 -8.61 -3.61 -12.77
CA LYS A 177 -7.15 -3.61 -12.75
C LYS A 177 -6.60 -5.05 -12.74
N THR A 178 -7.05 -5.88 -11.80
CA THR A 178 -6.53 -7.25 -11.68
C THR A 178 -6.89 -8.12 -12.88
N ARG A 179 -8.11 -7.96 -13.43
CA ARG A 179 -8.51 -8.63 -14.68
C ARG A 179 -7.61 -8.23 -15.85
N MET A 180 -7.33 -6.93 -16.02
CA MET A 180 -6.43 -6.45 -17.08
C MET A 180 -4.98 -6.95 -16.93
N GLN A 181 -4.49 -7.11 -15.70
CA GLN A 181 -3.13 -7.62 -15.43
C GLN A 181 -2.99 -9.12 -15.71
N ILE A 182 -4.05 -9.89 -15.46
CA ILE A 182 -4.08 -11.35 -15.67
C ILE A 182 -4.44 -11.69 -17.12
N ASP A 183 -5.08 -10.78 -17.86
CA ASP A 183 -5.58 -11.07 -19.20
C ASP A 183 -4.47 -11.41 -20.21
N ASP A 184 -4.67 -12.53 -20.90
CA ASP A 184 -3.78 -13.11 -21.89
C ASP A 184 -4.22 -12.68 -23.30
N LYS A 185 -3.47 -11.79 -23.98
CA LYS A 185 -3.87 -11.30 -25.32
C LYS A 185 -4.07 -12.42 -26.35
N ARG A 186 -3.27 -13.49 -26.27
CA ARG A 186 -3.34 -14.63 -27.19
C ARG A 186 -4.64 -15.43 -27.06
N ARG A 187 -5.21 -15.50 -25.86
CA ARG A 187 -6.47 -16.23 -25.60
C ARG A 187 -7.68 -15.31 -25.61
N CYS A 188 -7.53 -14.11 -25.04
CA CYS A 188 -8.62 -13.14 -24.90
C CYS A 188 -8.12 -11.70 -24.91
N GLY A 189 -7.94 -11.11 -26.09
CA GLY A 189 -7.63 -9.67 -26.23
C GLY A 189 -8.79 -8.71 -25.87
N LYS A 190 -9.73 -9.08 -24.98
CA LYS A 190 -10.99 -8.36 -24.75
C LYS A 190 -10.86 -7.19 -23.77
N TYR A 191 -9.78 -7.13 -23.00
CA TYR A 191 -9.55 -6.07 -21.99
C TYR A 191 -8.50 -5.04 -22.47
N ASN A 192 -8.69 -4.44 -23.64
CA ASN A 192 -7.77 -3.43 -24.18
C ASN A 192 -8.05 -2.02 -23.62
N THR A 193 -9.31 -1.71 -23.29
CA THR A 193 -9.72 -0.41 -22.77
C THR A 193 -10.49 -0.56 -21.46
N PHE A 194 -10.48 0.47 -20.61
CA PHE A 194 -11.25 0.50 -19.37
C PHE A 194 -12.76 0.28 -19.63
N VAL A 195 -13.34 1.05 -20.55
CA VAL A 195 -14.78 0.96 -20.87
C VAL A 195 -15.13 -0.36 -21.55
N GLY A 196 -14.26 -0.85 -22.46
CA GLY A 196 -14.46 -2.14 -23.11
C GLY A 196 -14.43 -3.29 -22.13
N GLY A 197 -13.45 -3.30 -21.21
CA GLY A 197 -13.36 -4.28 -20.13
C GLY A 197 -14.56 -4.22 -19.19
N LEU A 198 -15.00 -3.03 -18.78
CA LEU A 198 -16.18 -2.86 -17.93
C LEU A 198 -17.46 -3.37 -18.61
N ARG A 199 -17.68 -3.00 -19.87
CA ARG A 199 -18.82 -3.49 -20.67
C ARG A 199 -18.78 -5.01 -20.82
N HIS A 200 -17.60 -5.58 -21.05
CA HIS A 200 -17.43 -7.02 -21.17
C HIS A 200 -17.76 -7.76 -19.86
N ILE A 201 -17.33 -7.24 -18.71
CA ILE A 201 -17.65 -7.83 -17.40
C ILE A 201 -19.15 -7.79 -17.14
N ILE A 202 -19.80 -6.66 -17.41
CA ILE A 202 -21.24 -6.51 -17.19
C ILE A 202 -22.02 -7.46 -18.10
N GLY A 203 -21.61 -7.62 -19.36
CA GLY A 203 -22.28 -8.50 -20.32
C GLY A 203 -22.08 -9.99 -20.04
N THR A 204 -20.94 -10.42 -19.52
CA THR A 204 -20.62 -11.85 -19.32
C THR A 204 -20.92 -12.35 -17.91
N ALA A 205 -20.63 -11.56 -16.88
CA ALA A 205 -20.72 -11.97 -15.48
C ALA A 205 -21.80 -11.21 -14.69
N GLY A 206 -22.43 -10.21 -15.30
CA GLY A 206 -23.44 -9.36 -14.69
C GLY A 206 -22.89 -8.26 -13.79
N LYS A 207 -23.74 -7.30 -13.41
CA LYS A 207 -23.36 -6.12 -12.62
C LYS A 207 -22.79 -6.48 -11.23
N ARG A 208 -23.35 -7.50 -10.56
CA ARG A 208 -22.91 -7.93 -9.21
C ARG A 208 -21.51 -8.54 -9.19
N SER A 209 -21.01 -9.03 -10.32
CA SER A 209 -19.64 -9.56 -10.45
C SER A 209 -18.57 -8.52 -10.13
N LEU A 210 -18.87 -7.23 -10.30
CA LEU A 210 -17.92 -6.13 -10.06
C LEU A 210 -17.43 -6.01 -8.62
N TRP A 211 -18.18 -6.57 -7.65
CA TRP A 211 -17.83 -6.60 -6.24
C TRP A 211 -17.18 -7.92 -5.81
N ARG A 212 -16.80 -8.79 -6.75
CA ARG A 212 -16.04 -10.01 -6.42
C ARG A 212 -14.69 -9.66 -5.82
N GLY A 213 -14.39 -10.29 -4.68
CA GLY A 213 -13.18 -10.01 -3.89
C GLY A 213 -13.29 -8.78 -2.98
N ALA A 214 -14.41 -8.06 -2.96
CA ALA A 214 -14.60 -6.94 -2.03
C ALA A 214 -14.55 -7.41 -0.56
N SER A 215 -15.10 -8.58 -0.23
CA SER A 215 -15.01 -9.15 1.12
C SER A 215 -13.56 -9.44 1.54
N ALA A 216 -12.73 -9.97 0.64
CA ALA A 216 -11.30 -10.16 0.90
C ALA A 216 -10.57 -8.81 1.06
N GLN A 217 -10.96 -7.79 0.28
CA GLN A 217 -10.44 -6.43 0.42
C GLN A 217 -10.79 -5.80 1.78
N LEU A 218 -11.99 -6.06 2.32
CA LEU A 218 -12.39 -5.59 3.63
C LEU A 218 -11.59 -6.28 4.76
N LEU A 219 -11.38 -7.59 4.65
CA LEU A 219 -10.56 -8.34 5.61
C LEU A 219 -9.09 -7.90 5.60
N LEU A 220 -8.59 -7.43 4.45
CA LEU A 220 -7.24 -6.87 4.32
C LEU A 220 -7.02 -5.57 5.11
N VAL A 221 -8.07 -4.89 5.58
CA VAL A 221 -7.92 -3.70 6.42
C VAL A 221 -7.22 -4.03 7.74
N VAL A 222 -7.49 -5.19 8.32
CA VAL A 222 -6.93 -5.64 9.61
C VAL A 222 -5.40 -5.77 9.57
N PRO A 223 -4.80 -6.56 8.67
CA PRO A 223 -3.33 -6.62 8.61
C PRO A 223 -2.72 -5.30 8.15
N ASN A 224 -3.43 -4.50 7.35
CA ASN A 224 -2.92 -3.18 6.94
C ASN A 224 -2.83 -2.19 8.10
N SER A 225 -3.72 -2.25 9.10
CA SER A 225 -3.64 -1.41 10.30
C SER A 225 -2.47 -1.77 11.23
N LEU A 226 -1.95 -3.00 11.14
CA LEU A 226 -0.82 -3.45 11.96
C LEU A 226 0.53 -2.93 11.46
N ASN A 227 0.60 -2.33 10.26
CA ASN A 227 1.86 -1.83 9.68
C ASN A 227 2.62 -0.88 10.62
N LEU A 228 1.92 0.12 11.16
CA LEU A 228 2.54 1.15 12.00
C LEU A 228 2.90 0.60 13.40
N PRO A 229 1.99 -0.07 14.13
CA PRO A 229 2.33 -0.70 15.41
C PRO A 229 3.52 -1.67 15.34
N ILE A 230 3.60 -2.49 14.29
CA ILE A 230 4.71 -3.43 14.11
C ILE A 230 6.02 -2.68 13.87
N TYR A 231 6.00 -1.61 13.07
CA TYR A 231 7.17 -0.78 12.84
C TYR A 231 7.64 -0.11 14.15
N ASP A 232 6.73 0.50 14.90
CA ASP A 232 7.06 1.17 16.16
C ASP A 232 7.63 0.18 17.18
N ALA A 233 7.04 -1.01 17.30
CA ALA A 233 7.57 -2.07 18.15
C ALA A 233 9.00 -2.51 17.76
N ILE A 234 9.28 -2.68 16.46
CA ILE A 234 10.63 -3.06 16.00
C ILE A 234 11.61 -1.91 16.23
N LYS A 235 11.20 -0.67 15.99
CA LYS A 235 12.01 0.53 16.23
C LYS A 235 12.39 0.65 17.71
N ASP A 236 11.42 0.49 18.61
CA ASP A 236 11.65 0.56 20.06
C ASP A 236 12.60 -0.56 20.54
N LEU A 237 12.44 -1.77 20.01
CA LEU A 237 13.37 -2.88 20.30
C LEU A 237 14.79 -2.58 19.82
N LEU A 238 14.96 -1.91 18.67
CA LEU A 238 16.28 -1.56 18.15
C LEU A 238 16.94 -0.46 18.98
N ILE A 239 16.21 0.61 19.32
CA ILE A 239 16.71 1.70 20.17
C ILE A 239 17.18 1.16 21.53
N ARG A 240 16.41 0.23 22.12
CA ARG A 240 16.77 -0.43 23.39
C ARG A 240 18.05 -1.26 23.26
N ARG A 241 18.26 -1.96 22.13
CA ARG A 241 19.50 -2.72 21.89
C ARG A 241 20.71 -1.81 21.72
N CYS A 242 20.58 -0.70 20.97
CA CYS A 242 21.68 0.25 20.78
C CYS A 242 22.08 0.91 22.11
N LYS A 243 21.09 1.33 22.92
CA LYS A 243 21.33 1.88 24.27
C LYS A 243 22.06 0.90 25.20
N ASN A 244 21.73 -0.39 25.11
CA ASN A 244 22.40 -1.42 25.91
C ASN A 244 23.82 -1.75 25.41
N SER A 245 24.09 -1.59 24.10
CA SER A 245 25.43 -1.75 23.52
C SER A 245 26.35 -0.55 23.80
N GLU A 246 25.82 0.67 23.83
CA GLU A 246 26.58 1.89 24.15
C GLU A 246 26.90 2.03 25.66
N GLY A 247 26.32 1.19 26.52
CA GLY A 247 26.71 1.08 27.93
C GLY A 247 28.10 0.48 28.19
N ALA A 248 28.90 0.23 27.14
CA ALA A 248 30.26 -0.32 27.21
C ALA A 248 31.34 0.54 26.52
N SER A 249 31.01 1.70 25.94
CA SER A 249 32.03 2.66 25.44
C SER A 249 31.46 4.07 25.36
N ASP A 250 32.13 4.97 26.08
CA ASP A 250 31.77 6.37 26.26
C ASP A 250 31.80 7.20 24.96
N SER A 251 30.79 8.09 24.90
CA SER A 251 30.82 9.45 24.36
C SER A 251 30.53 9.71 22.86
N VAL A 252 29.59 10.66 22.69
CA VAL A 252 29.39 11.54 21.53
C VAL A 252 28.77 10.92 20.27
N THR A 253 27.43 11.01 20.15
CA THR A 253 26.82 11.76 19.05
C THR A 253 25.44 12.29 19.44
N THR A 254 25.31 13.60 19.32
CA THR A 254 24.13 14.43 19.52
C THR A 254 22.98 14.04 18.57
N GLY A 255 21.81 13.68 19.12
CA GLY A 255 20.55 13.59 18.38
C GLY A 255 19.97 12.16 18.30
N GLY A 256 19.01 11.85 19.19
CA GLY A 256 18.36 10.54 19.29
C GLY A 256 17.50 10.15 18.07
N GLY A 257 18.15 9.77 16.97
CA GLY A 257 17.53 9.21 15.77
C GLY A 257 18.32 8.01 15.24
N LEU A 258 17.62 6.97 14.80
CA LEU A 258 18.21 5.83 14.07
C LEU A 258 18.95 6.33 12.83
N THR A 259 20.06 5.68 12.49
CA THR A 259 20.70 5.88 11.19
C THR A 259 19.74 5.50 10.07
N VAL A 260 19.81 6.16 8.90
CA VAL A 260 18.94 5.86 7.74
C VAL A 260 18.95 4.38 7.39
N MET A 261 20.11 3.72 7.48
CA MET A 261 20.27 2.29 7.24
C MET A 261 19.53 1.42 8.26
N GLU A 262 19.55 1.79 9.54
CA GLU A 262 18.83 1.08 10.61
C GLU A 262 17.31 1.27 10.48
N ALA A 263 16.87 2.47 10.13
CA ALA A 263 15.47 2.76 9.84
C ALA A 263 14.95 1.98 8.62
N CYS A 264 15.78 1.87 7.58
CA CYS A 264 15.51 1.03 6.40
C CYS A 264 15.42 -0.46 6.76
N PHE A 265 16.34 -0.96 7.59
CA PHE A 265 16.33 -2.34 8.05
C PHE A 265 15.08 -2.66 8.88
N CYS A 266 14.77 -1.80 9.87
CA CYS A 266 13.55 -1.89 10.67
C CYS A 266 12.29 -1.92 9.79
N SER A 267 12.22 -1.01 8.81
CA SER A 267 11.11 -0.95 7.85
C SER A 267 11.00 -2.22 7.00
N ALA A 268 12.13 -2.77 6.54
CA ALA A 268 12.15 -4.00 5.76
C ALA A 268 11.65 -5.21 6.57
N VAL A 269 12.12 -5.35 7.82
CA VAL A 269 11.69 -6.42 8.73
C VAL A 269 10.19 -6.29 9.02
N ALA A 270 9.72 -5.09 9.39
CA ALA A 270 8.30 -4.81 9.63
C ALA A 270 7.44 -5.18 8.41
N LYS A 271 7.89 -4.80 7.21
CA LYS A 271 7.19 -5.11 5.95
C LYS A 271 7.19 -6.60 5.66
N CYS A 272 8.26 -7.33 5.93
CA CYS A 272 8.30 -8.78 5.77
C CYS A 272 7.24 -9.46 6.65
N PHE A 273 7.12 -9.06 7.93
CA PHE A 273 6.10 -9.59 8.84
C PHE A 273 4.68 -9.30 8.35
N VAL A 274 4.38 -8.05 8.01
CA VAL A 274 3.02 -7.67 7.57
C VAL A 274 2.67 -8.34 6.24
N VAL A 275 3.61 -8.40 5.29
CA VAL A 275 3.40 -9.08 4.02
C VAL A 275 3.16 -10.57 4.26
N GLY A 276 3.91 -11.21 5.16
CA GLY A 276 3.70 -12.61 5.53
C GLY A 276 2.29 -12.87 6.08
N ILE A 277 1.80 -12.03 6.99
CA ILE A 277 0.46 -12.16 7.60
C ILE A 277 -0.65 -11.87 6.57
N SER A 278 -0.46 -10.88 5.71
CA SER A 278 -1.48 -10.45 4.74
C SER A 278 -1.52 -11.32 3.47
N GLN A 279 -0.45 -12.04 3.15
CA GLN A 279 -0.30 -12.78 1.89
C GLN A 279 -1.47 -13.73 1.60
N PRO A 280 -1.98 -14.55 2.54
CA PRO A 280 -3.09 -15.46 2.27
C PRO A 280 -4.35 -14.74 1.78
N LEU A 281 -4.65 -13.58 2.38
CA LEU A 281 -5.80 -12.75 2.01
C LEU A 281 -5.59 -12.07 0.65
N VAL A 282 -4.36 -11.63 0.35
CA VAL A 282 -4.04 -11.04 -0.97
C VAL A 282 -4.17 -12.08 -2.07
N VAL A 283 -3.64 -13.29 -1.87
CA VAL A 283 -3.77 -14.39 -2.84
C VAL A 283 -5.24 -14.74 -3.07
N LEU A 284 -6.01 -14.88 -1.99
CA LEU A 284 -7.43 -15.17 -2.07
C LEU A 284 -8.20 -14.07 -2.81
N LYS A 285 -7.89 -12.80 -2.54
CA LYS A 285 -8.44 -11.65 -3.28
C LYS A 285 -8.12 -11.79 -4.77
N VAL A 286 -6.85 -11.97 -5.14
CA VAL A 286 -6.43 -12.03 -6.55
C VAL A 286 -7.12 -13.20 -7.28
N ARG A 287 -7.26 -14.36 -6.64
CA ARG A 287 -7.92 -15.54 -7.24
C ARG A 287 -9.44 -15.40 -7.35
N MET A 288 -10.10 -14.74 -6.41
CA MET A 288 -11.51 -14.38 -6.52
C MET A 288 -11.73 -13.31 -7.60
N GLN A 289 -10.76 -12.42 -7.73
CA GLN A 289 -10.66 -11.43 -8.80
C GLN A 289 -10.04 -11.99 -10.07
N ASP A 290 -9.84 -13.30 -10.20
CA ASP A 290 -9.39 -13.94 -11.43
C ASP A 290 -10.58 -14.60 -12.14
N GLN A 291 -10.79 -14.22 -13.39
CA GLN A 291 -11.73 -14.84 -14.31
C GLN A 291 -11.14 -14.64 -15.69
N ARG A 292 -10.18 -15.50 -16.00
CA ARG A 292 -9.78 -15.79 -17.36
C ARG A 292 -11.02 -16.20 -18.15
N CYS A 293 -11.02 -15.91 -19.45
CA CYS A 293 -12.16 -16.12 -20.33
C CYS A 293 -12.93 -17.40 -20.04
N ASN A 294 -14.22 -17.22 -19.74
CA ASN A 294 -15.15 -18.29 -19.40
C ASN A 294 -15.12 -19.39 -20.47
N GLU A 295 -14.48 -20.51 -20.17
CA GLU A 295 -14.79 -21.82 -20.75
C GLU A 295 -15.20 -22.82 -19.65
N GLY A 296 -15.71 -22.34 -18.50
CA GLY A 296 -16.19 -23.19 -17.42
C GLY A 296 -16.77 -22.42 -16.22
N ASP A 297 -17.29 -23.18 -15.25
CA ASP A 297 -17.96 -22.65 -14.06
C ASP A 297 -17.06 -21.72 -13.22
N VAL A 298 -17.70 -20.70 -12.61
CA VAL A 298 -17.05 -19.76 -11.69
C VAL A 298 -16.62 -20.50 -10.42
N ARG A 299 -15.40 -21.05 -10.42
CA ARG A 299 -14.87 -21.84 -9.30
C ARG A 299 -14.65 -21.07 -8.00
N TYR A 300 -14.58 -19.74 -8.04
CA TYR A 300 -14.29 -18.87 -6.89
C TYR A 300 -15.38 -17.81 -6.71
N ALA A 301 -16.61 -18.26 -6.42
CA ALA A 301 -17.75 -17.36 -6.24
C ALA A 301 -17.80 -16.72 -4.84
N SER A 302 -17.48 -17.50 -3.80
CA SER A 302 -17.63 -17.10 -2.39
C SER A 302 -16.31 -17.24 -1.64
N PHE A 303 -16.10 -16.41 -0.61
CA PHE A 303 -14.87 -16.42 0.19
C PHE A 303 -14.60 -17.79 0.84
N LYS A 304 -15.61 -18.36 1.53
CA LYS A 304 -15.47 -19.67 2.20
C LYS A 304 -15.23 -20.82 1.22
N SER A 305 -15.94 -20.82 0.10
CA SER A 305 -15.76 -21.81 -0.98
C SER A 305 -14.35 -21.70 -1.58
N SER A 306 -13.92 -20.48 -1.89
CA SER A 306 -12.59 -20.17 -2.41
C SER A 306 -11.48 -20.63 -1.46
N LEU A 307 -11.64 -20.35 -0.16
CA LEU A 307 -10.70 -20.78 0.88
C LEU A 307 -10.62 -22.31 0.96
N SER A 308 -11.77 -23.00 0.96
CA SER A 308 -11.81 -24.46 1.01
C SER A 308 -11.19 -25.12 -0.23
N VAL A 309 -11.45 -24.56 -1.42
CA VAL A 309 -10.89 -25.09 -2.68
C VAL A 309 -9.37 -24.98 -2.69
N ILE A 310 -8.80 -23.85 -2.23
CA ILE A 310 -7.34 -23.67 -2.15
C ILE A 310 -6.74 -24.65 -1.15
N LEU A 311 -7.30 -24.71 0.06
CA LEU A 311 -6.81 -25.63 1.10
C LEU A 311 -6.85 -27.10 0.65
N LYS A 312 -7.92 -27.52 -0.03
CA LYS A 312 -8.07 -28.92 -0.49
C LYS A 312 -7.17 -29.28 -1.67
N ARG A 313 -6.84 -28.34 -2.57
CA ARG A 313 -6.06 -28.63 -3.79
C ARG A 313 -4.57 -28.33 -3.66
N GLU A 314 -4.22 -27.22 -3.02
CA GLU A 314 -2.83 -26.72 -2.97
C GLU A 314 -2.25 -26.75 -1.55
N GLY A 315 -3.09 -27.01 -0.54
CA GLY A 315 -2.69 -26.93 0.86
C GLY A 315 -2.30 -25.51 1.28
N LEU A 316 -1.47 -25.42 2.33
CA LEU A 316 -0.99 -24.14 2.86
C LEU A 316 0.01 -23.45 1.93
N TYR A 317 0.69 -24.21 1.06
CA TYR A 317 1.65 -23.67 0.09
C TYR A 317 0.98 -22.82 -1.00
N GLY A 318 -0.29 -23.06 -1.32
CA GLY A 318 -1.05 -22.21 -2.25
C GLY A 318 -1.12 -20.75 -1.81
N PHE A 319 -1.18 -20.49 -0.50
CA PHE A 319 -1.26 -19.14 0.05
C PHE A 319 0.07 -18.40 0.08
N THR A 320 1.21 -19.10 0.02
CA THR A 320 2.53 -18.47 0.00
C THR A 320 2.99 -18.13 -1.43
N ARG A 321 2.21 -18.49 -2.46
CA ARG A 321 2.51 -18.13 -3.84
C ARG A 321 2.58 -16.62 -4.05
N GLY A 322 3.64 -16.17 -4.71
CA GLY A 322 3.91 -14.75 -4.94
C GLY A 322 4.36 -13.99 -3.70
N LEU A 323 4.79 -14.66 -2.62
CA LEU A 323 5.36 -13.98 -1.44
C LEU A 323 6.65 -13.24 -1.82
N SER A 324 7.56 -13.91 -2.53
CA SER A 324 8.82 -13.31 -2.99
C SER A 324 8.61 -12.10 -3.90
N THR A 325 7.67 -12.17 -4.85
CA THR A 325 7.30 -11.04 -5.72
C THR A 325 6.62 -9.92 -4.94
N SER A 326 5.90 -10.24 -3.87
CA SER A 326 5.29 -9.23 -2.98
C SER A 326 6.32 -8.47 -2.16
N LEU A 327 7.35 -9.14 -1.66
CA LEU A 327 8.47 -8.52 -0.95
C LEU A 327 9.31 -7.67 -1.90
N LEU A 328 9.63 -8.20 -3.08
CA LEU A 328 10.37 -7.49 -4.12
C LEU A 328 9.63 -6.23 -4.60
N TYR A 329 8.30 -6.24 -4.54
CA TYR A 329 7.48 -5.09 -4.85
C TYR A 329 7.38 -4.07 -3.70
N SER A 330 7.17 -4.53 -2.48
CA SER A 330 6.76 -3.66 -1.37
C SER A 330 7.88 -2.73 -0.88
N VAL A 331 9.12 -3.23 -0.81
CA VAL A 331 10.26 -2.48 -0.28
C VAL A 331 10.71 -1.37 -1.24
N PRO A 332 11.01 -1.65 -2.53
CA PRO A 332 11.52 -0.62 -3.45
C PRO A 332 10.48 0.45 -3.75
N ARG A 333 9.21 0.05 -3.95
CA ARG A 333 8.11 0.99 -4.17
C ARG A 333 8.05 2.04 -3.05
N GLY A 334 8.30 1.61 -1.82
CA GLY A 334 8.21 2.48 -0.68
C GLY A 334 9.30 3.53 -0.58
N VAL A 335 10.53 3.12 -0.86
CA VAL A 335 11.68 4.04 -0.96
C VAL A 335 11.42 5.07 -2.06
N VAL A 336 11.00 4.61 -3.24
CA VAL A 336 10.70 5.47 -4.40
C VAL A 336 9.58 6.47 -4.08
N TYR A 337 8.51 6.03 -3.42
CA TYR A 337 7.42 6.91 -3.01
C TYR A 337 7.91 8.05 -2.10
N TYR A 338 8.73 7.72 -1.09
CA TYR A 338 9.20 8.71 -0.12
C TYR A 338 10.09 9.76 -0.77
N VAL A 339 11.06 9.32 -1.58
CA VAL A 339 11.95 10.23 -2.34
C VAL A 339 11.12 11.14 -3.24
N LEU A 340 10.12 10.59 -3.95
CA LEU A 340 9.25 11.38 -4.82
C LEU A 340 8.35 12.34 -4.04
N TYR A 341 7.91 11.97 -2.84
CA TYR A 341 7.11 12.83 -1.97
C TYR A 341 7.91 14.03 -1.46
N GLU A 342 9.15 13.81 -0.99
CA GLU A 342 10.02 14.92 -0.57
C GLU A 342 10.33 15.85 -1.74
N LYS A 343 10.61 15.29 -2.92
CA LYS A 343 10.89 16.07 -4.12
C LYS A 343 9.67 16.85 -4.61
N SER A 344 8.48 16.24 -4.60
CA SER A 344 7.26 16.95 -4.97
C SER A 344 6.93 18.06 -3.97
N LEU A 345 7.13 17.83 -2.68
CA LEU A 345 6.92 18.86 -1.65
C LEU A 345 7.90 20.03 -1.79
N GLN A 346 9.18 19.76 -2.07
CA GLN A 346 10.20 20.79 -2.34
C GLN A 346 9.81 21.66 -3.55
N LEU A 347 9.32 21.03 -4.62
CA LEU A 347 8.83 21.75 -5.81
C LEU A 347 7.64 22.66 -5.45
N PHE A 348 6.65 22.16 -4.72
CA PHE A 348 5.49 22.97 -4.35
C PHE A 348 5.84 24.11 -3.39
N SER A 349 6.80 23.92 -2.47
CA SER A 349 7.28 24.97 -1.57
C SER A 349 8.13 26.04 -2.27
N HIS A 350 8.63 25.77 -3.48
CA HIS A 350 9.37 26.75 -4.28
C HIS A 350 8.43 27.58 -5.18
N TYR A 351 7.23 27.07 -5.48
CA TYR A 351 6.24 27.73 -6.34
C TYR A 351 5.15 28.50 -5.57
N VAL A 352 5.01 28.26 -4.27
CA VAL A 352 4.12 28.98 -3.34
C VAL A 352 4.97 29.83 -2.42
#